data_AF-A0A292SA78-F1
#
_entry.id   AF-A0A292SA78-F1
#
_cell.length_a   1.000
_cell.length_b   1.000
_cell.length_c   1.000
_cell.angle_alpha   90.00
_cell.angle_beta   90.00
_cell.angle_gamma   90.00
#
_symmetry.space_group_name_H-M   'P 1'
#
loop_
_entity.id
_entity.type
_entity.pdbx_description
1 polymer ?
#
loop_
_entity_poly.entity_id
_entity_poly.type
_entity_poly.pdbx_seq_one_letter_code
_entity_poly.pdbx_strand_id
1 'polypeptide(L)'
;MKKKIRKNIFETNSSSCHTLSLAQDNQNISVDEEFNKLLKDEKLYIYPRSYGWVGNDIKSLQQKLNYLYVYFIVNEYSIEHFSEVVHNAFGNNFEIYIKESFEPSTIDHQSSNLLDREGIDYVDFLRHHYVIMIDNDNNWN
;
A
#
# COMPACT_ATOMS: atom_id res chain seq x y z
N MET A 1 28.79 -15.07 -12.22
CA MET A 1 28.01 -13.83 -11.96
C MET A 1 28.29 -12.83 -13.08
N LYS A 2 27.29 -12.43 -13.88
CA LYS A 2 27.47 -11.37 -14.89
C LYS A 2 27.26 -10.01 -14.24
N LYS A 3 28.33 -9.22 -14.15
CA LYS A 3 28.30 -7.84 -13.64
C LYS A 3 27.62 -6.95 -14.68
N LYS A 4 26.43 -6.41 -14.37
CA LYS A 4 25.79 -5.37 -15.21
C LYS A 4 26.56 -4.06 -15.00
N ILE A 5 27.13 -3.52 -16.08
CA ILE A 5 27.78 -2.20 -16.08
C ILE A 5 26.90 -1.26 -16.89
N ARG A 6 26.42 -0.18 -16.28
CA ARG A 6 25.68 0.91 -16.94
C ARG A 6 26.67 2.05 -17.24
N LYS A 7 26.61 2.65 -18.42
CA LYS A 7 27.47 3.80 -18.81
C LYS A 7 26.60 5.04 -19.01
N ASN A 8 27.16 6.22 -18.72
CA ASN A 8 26.53 7.56 -18.77
C ASN A 8 25.48 7.86 -17.69
N ILE A 9 25.81 7.57 -16.43
CA ILE A 9 25.02 8.03 -15.28
C ILE A 9 25.72 9.23 -14.66
N PHE A 10 25.01 10.34 -14.51
CA PHE A 10 25.39 11.43 -13.63
C PHE A 10 24.79 11.10 -12.26
N GLU A 11 25.62 10.69 -11.31
CA GLU A 11 25.16 10.43 -9.94
C GLU A 11 25.16 11.75 -9.17
N THR A 12 23.97 12.24 -8.84
CA THR A 12 23.80 13.16 -7.71
C THR A 12 23.53 12.30 -6.49
N ASN A 13 24.30 12.52 -5.42
CA ASN A 13 24.33 11.76 -4.17
C ASN A 13 23.06 11.97 -3.31
N SER A 14 21.89 11.85 -3.92
CA SER A 14 20.59 11.93 -3.28
C SER A 14 19.70 10.95 -4.03
N SER A 15 19.92 9.65 -3.81
CA SER A 15 19.32 8.61 -4.66
C SER A 15 18.78 7.47 -3.81
N SER A 16 17.63 7.69 -3.18
CA SER A 16 16.68 6.63 -2.93
C SER A 16 15.90 6.40 -4.24
N CYS A 17 16.33 5.42 -5.05
CA CYS A 17 15.59 5.00 -6.24
C CYS A 17 14.40 4.13 -5.78
N HIS A 18 13.25 4.77 -5.56
CA HIS A 18 12.03 4.04 -5.25
C HIS A 18 11.48 3.39 -6.52
N THR A 19 11.59 2.07 -6.61
CA THR A 19 10.92 1.32 -7.67
C THR A 19 9.57 0.84 -7.18
N LEU A 20 8.52 1.45 -7.72
CA LEU A 20 7.19 0.88 -7.67
C LEU A 20 6.90 0.12 -8.95
N SER A 21 6.46 -1.12 -8.79
CA SER A 21 5.80 -1.87 -9.86
C SER A 21 4.41 -2.27 -9.40
N LEU A 22 3.38 -1.77 -10.06
CA LEU A 22 2.03 -2.32 -10.00
C LEU A 22 1.96 -3.53 -10.92
N ALA A 23 2.00 -4.73 -10.34
CA ALA A 23 1.76 -5.97 -11.08
C ALA A 23 0.43 -6.55 -10.63
N GLN A 24 -0.37 -7.02 -11.59
CA GLN A 24 -1.51 -7.89 -11.31
C GLN A 24 -0.97 -9.31 -11.17
N ASP A 25 -1.02 -9.87 -9.97
CA ASP A 25 -0.57 -11.24 -9.72
C ASP A 25 -1.70 -12.25 -10.02
N ASN A 26 -1.34 -13.39 -10.60
CA ASN A 26 -2.26 -14.51 -10.88
C ASN A 26 -2.42 -15.38 -9.63
N GLN A 27 -2.82 -14.77 -8.51
CA GLN A 27 -3.10 -15.54 -7.30
C GLN A 27 -4.37 -16.36 -7.46
N ASN A 28 -4.31 -17.62 -7.05
CA ASN A 28 -5.43 -18.55 -7.06
C ASN A 28 -6.41 -18.35 -5.89
N ILE A 29 -6.18 -17.35 -5.03
CA ILE A 29 -7.04 -17.05 -3.88
C ILE A 29 -7.99 -15.92 -4.29
N SER A 30 -9.27 -16.07 -3.99
CA SER A 30 -10.26 -15.02 -4.22
C SER A 30 -10.08 -13.90 -3.18
N VAL A 31 -10.16 -12.65 -3.64
CA VAL A 31 -10.13 -11.47 -2.74
C VAL A 31 -11.28 -11.52 -1.73
N ASP A 32 -12.45 -12.05 -2.11
CA ASP A 32 -13.58 -12.22 -1.19
C ASP A 32 -13.28 -13.26 -0.09
N GLU A 33 -12.55 -14.33 -0.41
CA GLU A 33 -12.11 -15.29 0.58
C GLU A 33 -11.06 -14.70 1.53
N GLU A 34 -10.16 -13.85 1.01
CA GLU A 34 -9.20 -13.14 1.85
C GLU A 34 -9.91 -12.17 2.79
N PHE A 35 -10.84 -11.38 2.27
CA PHE A 35 -11.64 -10.43 3.04
C PHE A 35 -12.42 -11.11 4.17
N ASN A 36 -13.11 -12.21 3.88
CA ASN A 36 -13.86 -12.97 4.89
C ASN A 36 -12.97 -13.51 6.02
N LYS A 37 -11.68 -13.79 5.77
CA LYS A 37 -10.73 -14.20 6.81
C LYS A 37 -10.27 -13.04 7.70
N LEU A 38 -10.34 -11.80 7.20
CA LEU A 38 -9.98 -10.59 7.96
C LEU A 38 -11.08 -10.14 8.89
N LEU A 39 -12.35 -10.39 8.53
CA LEU A 39 -13.50 -10.08 9.37
C LEU A 39 -13.49 -10.94 10.64
N LYS A 40 -13.63 -10.28 11.79
CA LYS A 40 -13.81 -10.91 13.10
C LYS A 40 -14.97 -10.25 13.81
N ASP A 41 -16.02 -11.02 14.08
CA ASP A 41 -17.24 -10.54 14.74
C ASP A 41 -17.82 -9.27 14.08
N GLU A 42 -17.90 -9.27 12.74
CA GLU A 42 -18.36 -8.12 11.93
C GLU A 42 -17.47 -6.87 12.04
N LYS A 43 -16.20 -7.05 12.42
CA LYS A 43 -15.20 -5.98 12.52
C LYS A 43 -14.05 -6.20 11.57
N LEU A 44 -13.69 -5.15 10.85
CA LEU A 44 -12.47 -5.06 10.07
C LEU A 44 -11.45 -4.21 10.83
N TYR A 45 -10.28 -4.78 11.12
CA TYR A 45 -9.22 -4.06 11.82
C TYR A 45 -8.19 -3.50 10.84
N ILE A 46 -7.91 -2.21 10.99
CA ILE A 46 -6.86 -1.50 10.27
C ILE A 46 -5.69 -1.31 11.22
N TYR A 47 -4.49 -1.61 10.75
CA TYR A 47 -3.24 -1.48 11.50
C TYR A 47 -2.33 -0.50 10.77
N PRO A 48 -2.45 0.82 11.06
CA PRO A 48 -1.62 1.84 10.45
C PRO A 48 -0.14 1.58 10.73
N ARG A 49 0.71 1.87 9.75
CA ARG A 49 2.17 1.70 9.85
C ARG A 49 2.87 2.67 8.91
N SER A 50 4.18 2.79 9.06
CA SER A 50 5.02 3.63 8.18
C SER A 50 5.54 2.84 6.97
N TYR A 51 5.63 3.52 5.83
CA TYR A 51 6.04 2.98 4.54
C TYR A 51 7.17 3.82 3.93
N GLY A 52 8.11 3.16 3.23
CA GLY A 52 9.19 3.83 2.48
C GLY A 52 10.57 3.88 3.13
N TRP A 53 10.70 3.47 4.39
CA TRP A 53 12.00 3.34 5.06
C TRP A 53 12.66 1.96 4.88
N VAL A 54 11.84 0.94 4.69
CA VAL A 54 12.25 -0.45 4.47
C VAL A 54 11.60 -0.90 3.16
N GLY A 55 12.28 -1.76 2.40
CA GLY A 55 11.69 -2.45 1.24
C GLY A 55 10.35 -3.08 1.66
N ASN A 56 9.24 -2.49 1.21
CA ASN A 56 7.90 -2.94 1.57
C ASN A 56 7.18 -3.48 0.35
N ASP A 57 6.87 -4.77 0.41
CA ASP A 57 6.00 -5.45 -0.54
C ASP A 57 4.58 -5.47 0.03
N ILE A 58 3.71 -4.61 -0.49
CA ILE A 58 2.29 -4.57 -0.16
C ILE A 58 1.57 -5.45 -1.17
N LYS A 59 1.14 -6.63 -0.72
CA LYS A 59 0.56 -7.67 -1.58
C LYS A 59 -0.78 -8.17 -1.06
N SER A 60 -0.87 -8.45 0.24
CA SER A 60 -2.10 -8.98 0.84
C SER A 60 -3.16 -7.89 0.99
N LEU A 61 -4.44 -8.28 1.04
CA LEU A 61 -5.54 -7.35 1.25
C LEU A 61 -5.39 -6.57 2.56
N GLN A 62 -4.96 -7.21 3.65
CA GLN A 62 -4.69 -6.50 4.90
C GLN A 62 -3.62 -5.43 4.74
N GLN A 63 -2.53 -5.73 4.01
CA GLN A 63 -1.47 -4.76 3.77
C GLN A 63 -1.96 -3.60 2.91
N LYS A 64 -2.81 -3.87 1.91
CA LYS A 64 -3.40 -2.87 1.04
C LYS A 64 -4.37 -1.97 1.79
N LEU A 65 -5.24 -2.53 2.64
CA LEU A 65 -6.13 -1.78 3.53
C LEU A 65 -5.34 -0.86 4.47
N ASN A 66 -4.29 -1.39 5.09
CA ASN A 66 -3.41 -0.60 5.96
C ASN A 66 -2.68 0.50 5.18
N TYR A 67 -2.23 0.21 3.96
CA TYR A 67 -1.55 1.20 3.12
C TYR A 67 -2.50 2.31 2.68
N LEU A 68 -3.68 1.95 2.20
CA LEU A 68 -4.68 2.89 1.72
C LEU A 68 -5.15 3.84 2.84
N TYR A 69 -5.35 3.33 4.06
CA TYR A 69 -5.68 4.17 5.21
C TYR A 69 -4.59 5.23 5.48
N VAL A 70 -3.33 4.82 5.48
CA VAL A 70 -2.20 5.73 5.69
C VAL A 70 -2.05 6.71 4.52
N TYR A 71 -2.26 6.23 3.29
CA TYR A 71 -2.28 7.06 2.08
C TYR A 71 -3.32 8.17 2.20
N PHE A 72 -4.50 7.86 2.73
CA PHE A 72 -5.56 8.84 2.90
C PHE A 72 -5.15 9.92 3.90
N ILE A 73 -4.57 9.53 5.04
CA ILE A 73 -4.06 10.49 6.02
C ILE A 73 -2.97 11.38 5.45
N VAL A 74 -1.96 10.79 4.79
CA VAL A 74 -0.79 11.51 4.28
C VAL A 74 -1.17 12.52 3.20
N ASN A 75 -2.17 12.19 2.38
CA ASN A 75 -2.64 13.06 1.29
C ASN A 75 -3.91 13.86 1.67
N GLU A 76 -4.19 14.00 2.96
CA GLU A 76 -5.28 14.84 3.51
C GLU A 76 -6.69 14.45 3.03
N TYR A 77 -6.89 13.19 2.61
CA TYR A 77 -8.22 12.63 2.38
C TYR A 77 -8.92 12.32 3.71
N SER A 78 -10.26 12.38 3.70
CA SER A 78 -11.05 12.13 4.90
C SER A 78 -11.13 10.63 5.26
N ILE A 79 -11.30 10.34 6.55
CA ILE A 79 -11.46 8.96 7.05
C ILE A 79 -12.82 8.39 6.58
N GLU A 80 -13.81 9.25 6.40
CA GLU A 80 -15.10 8.91 5.82
C GLU A 80 -14.93 8.41 4.38
N HIS A 81 -14.10 9.07 3.57
CA HIS A 81 -13.82 8.64 2.20
C HIS A 81 -13.12 7.27 2.17
N PHE A 82 -12.18 7.01 3.10
CA PHE A 82 -11.58 5.68 3.23
C PHE A 82 -12.65 4.62 3.53
N SER A 83 -13.56 4.93 4.45
CA SER A 83 -14.64 4.01 4.84
C SER A 83 -15.59 3.73 3.67
N GLU A 84 -15.96 4.76 2.92
CA GLU A 84 -16.77 4.64 1.69
C GLU A 84 -16.11 3.73 0.66
N VAL A 85 -14.82 3.91 0.38
CA VAL A 85 -14.08 3.04 -0.56
C VAL A 85 -14.11 1.58 -0.11
N VAL A 86 -13.85 1.32 1.17
CA VAL A 86 -13.83 -0.04 1.71
C VAL A 86 -15.22 -0.67 1.68
N HIS A 87 -16.26 0.10 2.01
CA HIS A 87 -17.64 -0.37 1.95
C HIS A 87 -18.14 -0.59 0.52
N ASN A 88 -17.70 0.22 -0.44
CA ASN A 88 -17.98 0.02 -1.86
C ASN A 88 -17.29 -1.24 -2.41
N ALA A 89 -16.12 -1.59 -1.89
CA ALA A 89 -15.39 -2.79 -2.30
C ALA A 89 -15.95 -4.11 -1.72
N PHE A 90 -16.51 -4.06 -0.50
CA PHE A 90 -16.82 -5.29 0.26
C PHE A 90 -18.22 -5.33 0.90
N GLY A 91 -19.05 -4.32 0.66
CA GLY A 91 -20.33 -4.12 1.34
C GLY A 91 -20.18 -3.37 2.66
N ASN A 92 -21.30 -3.05 3.31
CA ASN A 92 -21.34 -2.18 4.50
C ASN A 92 -21.82 -2.89 5.78
N ASN A 93 -21.82 -4.22 5.80
CA ASN A 93 -22.31 -5.04 6.93
C ASN A 93 -21.24 -5.27 8.02
N PHE A 94 -20.26 -4.37 8.14
CA PHE A 94 -19.18 -4.45 9.12
C PHE A 94 -18.70 -3.07 9.54
N GLU A 95 -18.13 -3.01 10.73
CA GLU A 95 -17.53 -1.81 11.29
C GLU A 95 -16.01 -1.81 11.06
N ILE A 96 -15.44 -0.63 10.78
CA ILE A 96 -14.01 -0.45 10.58
C ILE A 96 -13.39 0.09 11.88
N TYR A 97 -12.41 -0.63 12.41
CA TYR A 97 -11.70 -0.28 13.64
C TYR A 97 -10.24 0.02 13.35
N ILE A 98 -9.85 1.27 13.59
CA ILE A 98 -8.45 1.69 13.49
C ILE A 98 -7.74 1.36 14.80
N LYS A 99 -6.69 0.54 14.74
CA LYS A 99 -5.81 0.31 15.89
C LYS A 99 -4.86 1.49 16.05
N GLU A 100 -4.77 2.02 17.25
CA GLU A 100 -3.79 3.06 17.59
C GLU A 100 -2.37 2.57 17.28
N SER A 101 -1.59 3.45 16.65
CA SER A 101 -0.16 3.28 16.44
C SER A 101 0.58 4.21 17.41
N PHE A 102 1.65 3.71 18.03
CA PHE A 102 2.53 4.53 18.87
C PHE A 102 3.39 5.49 18.05
N GLU A 103 3.61 5.18 16.77
CA GLU A 103 4.41 5.97 15.84
C GLU A 103 3.50 6.68 14.82
N PRO A 104 3.84 7.89 14.38
CA PRO A 104 3.12 8.57 13.32
C PRO A 104 3.16 7.73 12.04
N SER A 105 2.00 7.57 11.41
CA SER A 105 1.91 6.86 10.13
C SER A 105 2.47 7.74 9.03
N THR A 106 3.44 7.23 8.28
CA THR A 106 4.11 7.99 7.21
C THR A 106 4.20 7.18 5.93
N ILE A 107 4.23 7.85 4.80
CA ILE A 107 4.68 7.29 3.52
C ILE A 107 5.84 8.18 3.08
N ASP A 108 6.94 7.57 2.61
CA ASP A 108 8.02 8.33 2.03
C ASP A 108 7.52 9.31 0.96
N HIS A 109 8.04 10.53 0.99
CA HIS A 109 7.62 11.66 0.17
C HIS A 109 7.71 11.41 -1.35
N GLN A 110 8.58 10.50 -1.80
CA GLN A 110 8.70 10.16 -3.23
C GLN A 110 7.60 9.18 -3.67
N SER A 111 6.92 8.55 -2.72
CA SER A 111 5.86 7.55 -2.92
C SER A 111 4.48 8.00 -2.39
N SER A 112 4.36 9.23 -1.87
CA SER A 112 3.16 9.67 -1.14
C SER A 112 1.93 9.84 -2.03
N ASN A 113 2.07 10.40 -3.24
CA ASN A 113 0.96 10.67 -4.18
C ASN A 113 0.80 9.61 -5.28
N LEU A 114 1.21 8.39 -4.98
CA LEU A 114 1.45 7.40 -6.00
C LEU A 114 0.17 6.91 -6.71
N LEU A 115 -0.85 6.51 -5.95
CA LEU A 115 -2.07 5.94 -6.53
C LEU A 115 -2.75 6.95 -7.45
N ASP A 116 -2.73 8.22 -7.06
CA ASP A 116 -3.33 9.30 -7.83
C ASP A 116 -2.55 9.59 -9.11
N ARG A 117 -1.20 9.55 -9.04
CA ARG A 117 -0.35 9.75 -10.22
C ARG A 117 -0.55 8.65 -11.27
N GLU A 118 -0.76 7.41 -10.84
CA GLU A 118 -1.03 6.28 -11.71
C GLU A 118 -2.51 6.19 -12.12
N GLY A 119 -3.38 7.07 -11.61
CA GLY A 119 -4.82 7.09 -11.91
C GLY A 119 -5.55 5.84 -11.45
N ILE A 120 -5.11 5.23 -10.34
CA ILE A 120 -5.67 3.99 -9.83
C ILE A 120 -6.94 4.29 -9.03
N ASP A 121 -8.04 3.67 -9.43
CA ASP A 121 -9.26 3.65 -8.63
C ASP A 121 -9.03 2.83 -7.34
N TYR A 122 -9.45 3.37 -6.20
CA TYR A 122 -9.15 2.74 -4.90
C TYR A 122 -9.98 1.48 -4.63
N VAL A 123 -11.18 1.36 -5.20
CA VAL A 123 -11.99 0.13 -5.11
C VAL A 123 -11.33 -0.95 -5.94
N ASP A 124 -10.93 -0.63 -7.17
CA ASP A 124 -10.17 -1.54 -8.04
C ASP A 124 -8.84 -1.92 -7.38
N PHE A 125 -8.18 -0.96 -6.74
CA PHE A 125 -6.97 -1.22 -5.97
C PHE A 125 -7.23 -2.33 -4.95
N LEU A 126 -8.31 -2.27 -4.16
CA LEU A 126 -8.63 -3.31 -3.17
C LEU A 126 -9.07 -4.64 -3.79
N ARG A 127 -9.83 -4.62 -4.89
CA ARG A 127 -10.42 -5.80 -5.55
C ARG A 127 -9.46 -6.60 -6.44
N HIS A 128 -8.32 -6.03 -6.83
CA HIS A 128 -7.33 -6.71 -7.68
C HIS A 128 -6.04 -7.03 -6.92
N HIS A 129 -5.31 -8.06 -7.34
CA HIS A 129 -4.02 -8.43 -6.77
C HIS A 129 -2.90 -7.49 -7.23
N TYR A 130 -3.00 -6.21 -6.88
CA TYR A 130 -1.92 -5.26 -7.05
C TYR A 130 -0.82 -5.52 -6.02
N VAL A 131 0.41 -5.54 -6.51
CA VAL A 131 1.61 -5.43 -5.69
C VAL A 131 2.08 -3.98 -5.71
N ILE A 132 2.31 -3.38 -4.54
CA ILE A 132 3.07 -2.13 -4.43
C ILE A 132 4.42 -2.50 -3.82
N MET A 133 5.49 -2.29 -4.57
CA MET A 133 6.85 -2.36 -4.06
C MET A 133 7.30 -0.95 -3.70
N ILE A 134 7.72 -0.72 -2.46
CA ILE A 134 8.35 0.53 -2.04
C ILE A 134 9.77 0.18 -1.65
N ASP A 135 10.68 0.24 -2.60
CA ASP A 135 12.10 0.00 -2.37
C ASP A 135 12.80 1.28 -1.91
N ASN A 136 13.76 1.19 -1.00
CA ASN A 136 14.63 2.29 -0.62
C ASN A 136 16.06 1.80 -0.76
N ASP A 137 16.83 2.44 -1.65
CA ASP A 137 18.23 2.12 -1.93
C ASP A 137 19.14 2.22 -0.69
N ASN A 138 18.66 2.67 0.47
CA ASN A 138 19.43 2.65 1.71
C ASN A 138 19.67 1.24 2.30
N ASN A 139 19.00 0.19 1.79
CA ASN A 139 19.23 -1.19 2.22
C ASN A 139 20.28 -1.91 1.34
N TRP A 140 21.52 -1.42 1.34
CA TRP A 140 22.66 -2.17 0.80
C TRP A 140 23.26 -3.05 1.91
N ASN A 141 23.12 -4.37 1.78
CA ASN A 141 24.04 -5.34 2.39
C ASN A 141 25.21 -5.59 1.45
#